data_AF-A0A9X3J0K2-F1
#
_entry.id   AF-A0A9X3J0K2-F1
#
_cell.length_a   1.000
_cell.length_b   1.000
_cell.length_c   1.000
_cell.angle_alpha   90.00
_cell.angle_beta   90.00
_cell.angle_gamma   90.00
#
_symmetry.space_group_name_H-M   'P 1'
#
loop_
_entity.id
_entity.type
_entity.pdbx_description
1 polymer ?
#
loop_
_entity_poly.entity_id
_entity_poly.type
_entity_poly.pdbx_seq_one_letter_code
_entity_poly.pdbx_strand_id
1 'polypeptide(L)'
;MIVGDDGATRARSFGELVVAIEGFAARLVSRGIRRGERVAIAAPDPEYMVVATLGALRAGVVPVVLPDPSGRSPEVWRAEATEVMRATEAQRVIRPSTRGSLPPLGEVREQLIDDLGEHPLGPVFLAPAAL
;
A
#
# COMPACT_ATOMS: atom_id res chain seq x y z
N MET A 1 4.24 1.68 15.51
CA MET A 1 3.21 2.59 16.04
C MET A 1 2.91 3.60 14.95
N ILE A 2 1.65 3.73 14.56
CA ILE A 2 1.17 4.68 13.56
C ILE A 2 0.05 5.47 14.23
N VAL A 3 0.09 6.78 14.07
CA VAL A 3 -0.93 7.69 14.58
C VAL A 3 -1.78 8.09 13.37
N GLY A 4 -3.07 7.80 13.41
CA GLY A 4 -4.02 8.24 12.39
C GLY A 4 -4.34 9.72 12.52
N ASP A 5 -4.95 10.29 11.47
CA ASP A 5 -5.38 11.70 11.45
C ASP A 5 -6.44 12.03 12.53
N ASP A 6 -7.12 11.01 13.06
CA ASP A 6 -8.07 11.10 14.18
C ASP A 6 -7.38 11.06 15.57
N GLY A 7 -6.05 10.99 15.60
CA GLY A 7 -5.26 10.82 16.82
C GLY A 7 -5.30 9.38 17.38
N ALA A 8 -6.00 8.45 16.73
CA ALA A 8 -6.02 7.06 17.15
C ALA A 8 -4.65 6.44 16.87
N THR A 9 -4.07 5.81 17.89
CA THR A 9 -2.82 5.08 17.74
C THR A 9 -3.10 3.62 17.43
N ARG A 10 -2.54 3.12 16.33
CA ARG A 10 -2.47 1.68 16.03
C ARG A 10 -1.04 1.20 16.15
N ALA A 11 -0.87 0.07 16.82
CA ALA A 11 0.41 -0.60 16.95
C ALA A 11 0.29 -2.05 16.46
N ARG A 12 1.34 -2.51 15.78
CA ARG A 12 1.56 -3.92 15.46
C ARG A 12 2.90 -4.34 16.05
N SER A 13 2.94 -5.56 16.57
CA SER A 13 4.20 -6.27 16.80
C SER A 13 4.91 -6.51 15.49
N PHE A 14 6.22 -6.78 15.56
CA PHE A 14 6.99 -7.14 14.37
C PHE A 14 6.48 -8.43 13.72
N GLY A 15 5.98 -9.39 14.52
CA GLY A 15 5.38 -10.63 14.01
C GLY A 15 4.13 -10.37 13.17
N GLU A 16 3.21 -9.52 13.64
CA GLU A 16 2.02 -9.14 12.89
C GLU A 16 2.35 -8.34 11.63
N LEU A 17 3.41 -7.54 11.68
CA LEU A 17 3.93 -6.84 10.50
C LEU A 17 4.45 -7.84 9.45
N VAL A 18 5.26 -8.82 9.87
CA VAL A 18 5.78 -9.87 8.97
C VAL A 18 4.64 -10.65 8.33
N VAL A 19 3.62 -11.04 9.10
CA VAL A 19 2.44 -11.74 8.57
C VAL A 19 1.73 -10.89 7.49
N ALA A 20 1.55 -9.59 7.74
CA ALA A 20 0.95 -8.68 6.76
C ALA A 20 1.79 -8.54 5.48
N ILE A 21 3.12 -8.45 5.63
CA ILE A 21 4.10 -8.39 4.52
C ILE A 21 4.03 -9.64 3.65
N GLU A 22 4.03 -10.83 4.26
CA GLU A 22 3.97 -12.10 3.54
C GLU A 22 2.62 -12.26 2.81
N GLY A 23 1.52 -11.91 3.49
CA GLY A 23 0.19 -11.91 2.88
C GLY A 23 0.10 -10.96 1.68
N PHE A 24 0.67 -9.76 1.80
CA PHE A 24 0.72 -8.80 0.69
C PHE A 24 1.57 -9.32 -0.47
N ALA A 25 2.77 -9.86 -0.19
CA ALA A 25 3.65 -10.45 -1.20
C ALA A 25 2.96 -11.58 -1.97
N ALA A 26 2.25 -12.47 -1.28
CA ALA A 26 1.46 -13.53 -1.90
C ALA A 26 0.35 -12.98 -2.81
N ARG A 27 -0.33 -11.91 -2.40
CA ARG A 27 -1.36 -11.23 -3.22
C ARG A 27 -0.77 -10.59 -4.48
N LEU A 28 0.43 -10.01 -4.43
CA LEU A 28 1.10 -9.50 -5.64
C LEU A 28 1.30 -10.60 -6.67
N VAL A 29 1.83 -11.73 -6.22
CA VAL A 29 2.11 -12.89 -7.08
C VAL A 29 0.81 -13.47 -7.64
N SER A 30 -0.25 -13.58 -6.82
CA SER A 30 -1.55 -14.09 -7.28
C SER A 30 -2.24 -13.17 -8.30
N ARG A 31 -1.92 -11.87 -8.29
CA ARG A 31 -2.35 -10.89 -9.31
C ARG A 31 -1.44 -10.86 -10.56
N GLY A 32 -0.49 -11.79 -10.65
CA GLY A 32 0.40 -11.97 -11.79
C GLY A 32 1.50 -10.91 -11.89
N ILE A 33 1.83 -10.23 -10.79
CA ILE A 33 2.96 -9.31 -10.72
C ILE A 33 4.24 -10.14 -10.57
N ARG A 34 5.22 -9.86 -11.43
CA ARG A 34 6.45 -10.66 -11.52
C ARG A 34 7.62 -10.02 -10.79
N ARG A 35 8.60 -10.84 -10.42
CA ARG A 35 9.87 -10.37 -9.87
C ARG A 35 10.54 -9.38 -10.84
N GLY A 36 11.06 -8.28 -10.33
CA GLY A 36 11.65 -7.18 -11.09
C GLY A 36 10.65 -6.21 -11.74
N GLU A 37 9.34 -6.51 -11.69
CA GLU A 37 8.31 -5.58 -12.17
C GLU A 37 8.26 -4.36 -11.25
N ARG A 38 8.08 -3.18 -11.85
CA ARG A 38 7.96 -1.90 -11.14
C ARG A 38 6.49 -1.60 -10.93
N VAL A 39 6.11 -1.42 -9.68
CA VAL A 39 4.71 -1.19 -9.31
C VAL A 39 4.60 0.05 -8.45
N ALA A 40 3.79 0.98 -8.94
CA ALA A 40 3.47 2.19 -8.20
C ALA A 40 2.58 1.86 -7.00
N ILE A 41 2.88 2.41 -5.84
CA ILE A 41 2.10 2.26 -4.62
C ILE A 41 1.52 3.62 -4.29
N ALA A 42 0.19 3.70 -4.27
CA ALA A 42 -0.55 4.87 -3.89
C ALA A 42 -1.40 4.53 -2.67
N ALA A 43 -1.11 5.11 -1.52
CA ALA A 43 -1.95 4.97 -0.34
C ALA A 43 -1.84 6.20 0.57
N PRO A 44 -2.97 6.75 1.02
CA PRO A 44 -2.98 7.80 2.04
C PRO A 44 -2.70 7.22 3.45
N ASP A 45 -2.91 5.92 3.63
CA ASP A 45 -2.73 5.25 4.92
C ASP A 45 -1.25 4.85 5.14
N PRO A 46 -0.60 5.34 6.22
CA PRO A 46 0.81 5.04 6.50
C PRO A 46 1.07 3.55 6.77
N GLU A 47 0.11 2.81 7.31
CA GLU A 47 0.24 1.38 7.60
C GLU A 47 0.27 0.57 6.30
N TYR A 48 -0.64 0.89 5.40
CA TYR A 48 -0.66 0.33 4.07
C TYR A 48 0.63 0.65 3.32
N MET A 49 1.14 1.89 3.39
CA MET A 49 2.40 2.26 2.75
C MET A 49 3.57 1.39 3.20
N VAL A 50 3.70 1.14 4.51
CA VAL A 50 4.76 0.29 5.06
C VAL A 50 4.60 -1.15 4.57
N VAL A 51 3.41 -1.75 4.73
CA VAL A 51 3.20 -3.16 4.36
C VAL A 51 3.32 -3.36 2.85
N ALA A 52 2.77 -2.46 2.04
CA ALA A 52 2.82 -2.56 0.58
C ALA A 52 4.26 -2.46 0.06
N THR A 53 5.05 -1.54 0.61
CA THR A 53 6.46 -1.36 0.22
C THR A 53 7.29 -2.59 0.59
N LEU A 54 7.19 -3.04 1.85
CA LEU A 54 7.96 -4.20 2.32
C LEU A 54 7.46 -5.50 1.68
N GLY A 55 6.16 -5.65 1.46
CA GLY A 55 5.55 -6.78 0.75
C GLY A 55 5.97 -6.85 -0.72
N ALA A 56 6.10 -5.70 -1.40
CA ALA A 56 6.66 -5.63 -2.74
C ALA A 56 8.11 -6.12 -2.76
N LEU A 57 8.96 -5.58 -1.88
CA LEU A 57 10.35 -6.04 -1.76
C LEU A 57 10.42 -7.53 -1.44
N ARG A 58 9.54 -8.03 -0.56
CA ARG A 58 9.46 -9.45 -0.20
C ARG A 58 9.10 -10.33 -1.40
N ALA A 59 8.17 -9.89 -2.25
CA ALA A 59 7.82 -10.56 -3.50
C ALA A 59 8.93 -10.49 -4.57
N GLY A 60 9.95 -9.64 -4.38
CA GLY A 60 10.96 -9.32 -5.38
C GLY A 60 10.48 -8.33 -6.45
N VAL A 61 9.45 -7.55 -6.13
CA VAL A 61 8.88 -6.47 -6.92
C VAL A 61 9.58 -5.17 -6.54
N VAL A 62 9.72 -4.24 -7.49
CA VAL A 62 10.32 -2.92 -7.26
C VAL A 62 9.22 -1.92 -6.91
N PRO A 63 9.10 -1.48 -5.63
CA PRO A 63 8.09 -0.50 -5.26
C PRO A 63 8.45 0.89 -5.80
N VAL A 64 7.48 1.57 -6.40
CA VAL A 64 7.55 2.98 -6.79
C VAL A 64 6.56 3.75 -5.92
N VAL A 65 7.06 4.46 -4.90
CA VAL A 65 6.18 5.19 -3.97
C VAL A 65 5.67 6.46 -4.64
N LEU A 66 4.36 6.59 -4.77
CA LEU A 66 3.74 7.81 -5.28
C LEU A 66 3.60 8.89 -4.19
N PRO A 67 3.54 10.17 -4.56
CA PRO A 67 3.26 11.24 -3.62
C PRO A 67 1.95 11.04 -2.87
N ASP A 68 1.93 11.48 -1.61
CA ASP A 68 0.70 11.49 -0.80
C ASP A 68 -0.37 12.39 -1.47
N PRO A 69 -1.57 11.84 -1.75
CA PRO A 69 -2.68 12.60 -2.33
C PRO A 69 -3.33 13.61 -1.36
N SER A 70 -3.18 13.45 -0.04
CA SER A 70 -4.03 14.11 0.97
C SER A 70 -3.91 15.64 0.99
N GLY A 71 -2.75 16.18 0.62
CA GLY A 71 -2.45 17.61 0.64
C GLY A 71 -2.55 18.33 -0.71
N ARG A 72 -3.15 17.73 -1.74
CA ARG A 72 -3.08 18.23 -3.14
C ARG A 72 -4.43 18.18 -3.83
N SER A 73 -4.63 19.00 -4.86
CA SER A 73 -5.78 18.83 -5.76
C SER A 73 -5.63 17.52 -6.55
N PRO A 74 -6.75 16.88 -6.95
CA PRO A 74 -6.71 15.70 -7.80
C PRO A 74 -5.95 15.89 -9.13
N GLU A 75 -5.97 17.09 -9.74
CA GLU A 75 -5.19 17.37 -10.95
C GLU A 75 -3.68 17.34 -10.68
N VAL A 76 -3.24 18.05 -9.63
CA VAL A 76 -1.82 18.16 -9.28
C VAL A 76 -1.25 16.80 -8.94
N TRP A 77 -1.95 16.04 -8.08
CA TRP A 77 -1.52 14.70 -7.72
C TRP A 77 -1.43 13.77 -8.93
N ARG A 78 -2.40 13.82 -9.87
CA ARG A 78 -2.37 13.01 -11.10
C ARG A 78 -1.17 13.36 -11.98
N ALA A 79 -0.84 14.64 -12.13
CA ALA A 79 0.29 15.08 -12.92
C ALA A 79 1.61 14.55 -12.34
N GLU A 80 1.84 14.73 -11.04
CA GLU A 80 3.03 14.24 -10.34
C GLU A 80 3.14 12.71 -10.38
N ALA A 81 2.03 12.01 -10.08
CA ALA A 81 1.98 10.55 -10.15
C ALA A 81 2.30 10.05 -11.56
N THR A 82 1.77 10.68 -12.60
CA THR A 82 2.05 10.32 -14.00
C THR A 82 3.51 10.53 -14.35
N GLU A 83 4.12 11.62 -13.89
CA GLU A 83 5.54 11.90 -14.11
C GLU A 83 6.43 10.84 -13.44
N VAL A 84 6.16 10.51 -12.17
CA VAL A 84 6.87 9.46 -11.43
C VAL A 84 6.73 8.11 -12.15
N MET A 85 5.52 7.76 -12.58
CA MET A 85 5.28 6.52 -13.31
C MET A 85 6.03 6.46 -14.64
N ARG A 86 6.09 7.56 -15.40
CA ARG A 86 6.88 7.65 -16.63
C ARG A 86 8.38 7.51 -16.37
N ALA A 87 8.91 8.26 -15.40
CA ALA A 87 10.33 8.26 -15.07
C ALA A 87 10.82 6.91 -14.54
N THR A 88 9.93 6.13 -13.93
CA THR A 88 10.22 4.79 -13.40
C THR A 88 9.76 3.65 -14.32
N GLU A 89 9.13 3.96 -15.45
CA GLU A 89 8.49 2.97 -16.33
C GLU A 89 7.50 2.03 -15.60
N ALA A 90 6.91 2.48 -14.49
CA ALA A 90 5.89 1.70 -13.80
C ALA A 90 4.63 1.66 -14.67
N GLN A 91 4.10 0.46 -14.92
CA GLN A 91 2.90 0.27 -15.74
C GLN A 91 1.67 -0.13 -14.92
N ARG A 92 1.85 -0.42 -13.63
CA ARG A 92 0.79 -0.80 -12.71
C ARG A 92 0.81 0.06 -11.47
N VAL A 93 -0.39 0.32 -10.95
CA VAL A 93 -0.59 0.98 -9.66
C VAL A 93 -1.32 0.04 -8.73
N ILE A 94 -0.85 -0.06 -7.50
CA ILE A 94 -1.53 -0.70 -6.40
C ILE A 94 -2.04 0.36 -5.44
N ARG A 95 -3.30 0.19 -5.04
CA ARG A 95 -3.95 1.03 -4.04
C ARG A 95 -4.87 0.20 -3.12
N PRO A 96 -5.15 0.68 -1.90
CA PRO A 96 -6.08 0.04 -0.98
C PRO A 96 -7.45 -0.20 -1.62
N SER A 97 -8.14 -1.26 -1.20
CA SER A 97 -9.48 -1.61 -1.64
C SER A 97 -10.58 -0.80 -0.96
N THR A 98 -10.36 -0.24 0.24
CA THR A 98 -11.43 0.47 0.97
C THR A 98 -10.99 1.80 1.61
N ARG A 99 -11.87 2.80 1.38
CA ARG A 99 -11.92 4.23 1.78
C ARG A 99 -10.89 5.22 1.21
N GLY A 100 -11.44 6.29 0.60
CA GLY A 100 -10.75 7.55 0.34
C GLY A 100 -10.22 7.76 -1.08
N SER A 101 -10.94 7.23 -2.09
CA SER A 101 -10.82 7.49 -3.55
C SER A 101 -9.59 8.33 -3.96
N LEU A 102 -8.42 7.70 -3.96
CA LEU A 102 -7.30 8.17 -4.77
C LEU A 102 -7.84 8.49 -6.17
N PRO A 103 -7.57 9.68 -6.72
CA PRO A 103 -8.02 10.01 -8.06
C PRO A 103 -7.57 8.90 -9.03
N PRO A 104 -8.41 8.46 -9.98
CA PRO A 104 -7.98 7.48 -10.95
C PRO A 104 -6.82 8.04 -11.78
N LEU A 105 -5.84 7.20 -12.11
CA LEU A 105 -4.68 7.58 -12.92
C LEU A 105 -4.93 7.43 -14.43
N GLY A 106 -6.19 7.18 -14.83
CA GLY A 106 -6.61 7.16 -16.21
C GLY A 106 -6.18 5.89 -16.95
N GLU A 107 -5.32 6.01 -17.96
CA GLU A 107 -4.91 4.92 -18.86
C GLU A 107 -4.04 3.83 -18.21
N VAL A 108 -3.63 4.04 -16.96
CA VAL A 108 -2.76 3.12 -16.22
C VAL A 108 -3.53 1.89 -15.76
N ARG A 109 -2.88 0.71 -15.79
CA ARG A 109 -3.48 -0.52 -15.25
C ARG A 109 -3.49 -0.48 -13.73
N GLU A 110 -4.66 -0.17 -13.17
CA GLU A 110 -4.86 -0.13 -11.72
C GLU A 110 -5.20 -1.51 -11.15
N GLN A 111 -4.60 -1.86 -10.01
CA GLN A 111 -4.91 -3.06 -9.24
C GLN A 111 -5.29 -2.67 -7.81
N LEU A 112 -6.55 -2.90 -7.47
CA LEU A 112 -7.01 -2.85 -6.09
C LEU A 112 -6.51 -4.09 -5.36
N ILE A 113 -5.70 -3.92 -4.33
CA ILE A 113 -5.33 -5.03 -3.45
C ILE A 113 -6.07 -4.84 -2.14
N ASP A 114 -6.78 -5.90 -1.72
CA ASP A 114 -7.58 -5.88 -0.50
C ASP A 114 -6.75 -5.34 0.68
N ASP A 115 -7.37 -4.46 1.45
CA ASP A 115 -6.80 -3.73 2.58
C ASP A 115 -6.14 -4.70 3.55
N LEU A 116 -4.85 -4.93 3.41
CA LEU A 116 -4.00 -5.82 4.23
C LEU A 116 -4.57 -7.22 4.56
N GLY A 117 -5.75 -7.59 4.08
CA GLY A 117 -6.66 -8.57 4.69
C GLY A 117 -7.06 -8.22 6.13
N GLU A 118 -8.18 -8.79 6.61
CA GLU A 118 -8.19 -9.19 8.02
C GLU A 118 -7.00 -10.14 8.24
N HIS A 119 -6.34 -9.99 9.40
CA HIS A 119 -5.19 -10.80 9.78
C HIS A 119 -5.49 -12.30 9.54
N PRO A 120 -4.61 -13.08 8.88
CA PRO A 120 -4.88 -14.50 8.59
C PRO A 120 -5.03 -15.38 9.84
N LEU A 121 -4.71 -14.88 11.05
CA LEU A 121 -5.04 -15.55 12.32
C LEU A 121 -6.34 -15.05 12.98
N GLY A 122 -7.06 -14.08 12.42
CA GLY A 122 -8.18 -13.41 13.11
C GLY A 122 -7.70 -12.45 14.22
N PRO A 123 -8.59 -11.98 15.13
CA PRO A 123 -8.31 -10.97 16.15
C PRO A 123 -7.48 -11.51 17.32
N VAL A 124 -6.30 -12.07 17.04
CA VAL A 124 -5.48 -12.76 18.06
C VAL A 124 -4.83 -11.77 19.03
N PHE A 125 -4.82 -10.46 18.76
CA PHE A 125 -4.05 -9.51 19.55
C PHE A 125 -4.70 -8.13 19.77
N LEU A 126 -6.03 -8.02 19.76
CA LEU A 126 -6.71 -6.90 20.43
C LEU A 126 -6.70 -7.10 21.95
N ALA A 127 -5.51 -7.24 22.55
CA ALA A 127 -5.32 -6.86 23.93
C ALA A 127 -4.80 -5.42 23.91
N PRO A 128 -5.41 -4.48 24.65
CA PRO A 128 -4.87 -3.13 24.74
C PRO A 128 -3.44 -3.25 25.27
N ALA A 129 -2.50 -2.63 24.57
CA ALA A 129 -1.18 -2.36 25.12
C ALA A 129 -1.38 -1.40 26.30
N ALA A 130 -1.58 -1.97 27.48
CA ALA A 130 -1.55 -1.21 28.72
C ALA A 130 -0.11 -0.78 28.96
N LEU A 131 0.15 0.53 28.81
CA LEU A 131 1.16 1.27 29.54
C LEU A 131 0.60 2.66 29.84
#